data_AF-A0A5K3FAB7-F1
#
_entry.id   AF-A0A5K3FAB7-F1
#
_cell.length_a   1.000
_cell.length_b   1.000
_cell.length_c   1.000
_cell.angle_alpha   90.00
_cell.angle_beta   90.00
_cell.angle_gamma   90.00
#
_symmetry.space_group_name_H-M   'P 1'
#
loop_
_entity.id
_entity.type
_entity.pdbx_description
1 polymer ?
#
loop_
_entity_poly.entity_id
_entity_poly.type
_entity_poly.pdbx_seq_one_letter_code
_entity_poly.pdbx_strand_id
1 'polypeptide(L)'
;MTCFVYALSLLKPTDLPLTVNVFYAKYMKTECPDGSKLDIKKTSYKKVGVFLEKMAEDGLIELERVGEGIVRLTAFHNDHPTFKELSQNMPQLAAKADEADVESTYSKSAVGNFYFGPPVLEEVRYITSKVAPFFAASGYSSGDVIAQAEICRLAGAYIDSKMLRSSEDRSLLNLDALLTRVCDPNLLREAPTSTLGNPCFQITFQDLITSLTKGLNVAFRLIYPPQSGLKPLTTQKPPKLKISEAKQNGKDVTRVGNLADFGINPKSFARYVQTKLACSASLIDDPTCRNAVVVQAQGSHRIALSKMLTETFGLSKNWIDGYVEPKKTKAKGGRKGC
;
A
#
# COMPACT_ATOMS: atom_id res chain seq x y z
N MET A 1 -19.57 22.64 -16.92
CA MET A 1 -19.55 21.17 -17.02
C MET A 1 -18.26 20.58 -16.46
N THR A 2 -17.08 21.00 -16.89
CA THR A 2 -15.79 20.44 -16.42
C THR A 2 -15.61 20.47 -14.90
N CYS A 3 -15.78 21.63 -14.24
CA CYS A 3 -15.69 21.71 -12.78
C CYS A 3 -16.75 20.86 -12.05
N PHE A 4 -17.91 20.61 -12.69
CA PHE A 4 -18.99 19.82 -12.11
C PHE A 4 -18.67 18.32 -12.16
N VAL A 5 -18.23 17.81 -13.31
CA VAL A 5 -17.79 16.41 -13.47
C VAL A 5 -16.60 16.11 -12.57
N TYR A 6 -15.62 17.03 -12.52
CA TYR A 6 -14.50 16.88 -11.60
C TYR A 6 -14.96 16.88 -10.14
N ALA A 7 -15.84 17.81 -9.74
CA ALA A 7 -16.39 17.83 -8.39
C ALA A 7 -17.13 16.53 -8.01
N LEU A 8 -17.90 15.94 -8.94
CA LEU A 8 -18.54 14.64 -8.72
C LEU A 8 -17.52 13.51 -8.58
N SER A 9 -16.44 13.52 -9.36
CA SER A 9 -15.37 12.52 -9.24
C SER A 9 -14.61 12.58 -7.90
N LEU A 10 -14.70 13.70 -7.17
CA LEU A 10 -14.12 13.85 -5.84
C LEU A 10 -15.05 13.37 -4.70
N LEU A 11 -16.34 13.18 -4.98
CA LEU A 11 -17.31 12.76 -3.97
C LEU A 11 -17.29 11.24 -3.80
N LYS A 12 -17.35 10.79 -2.55
CA LYS A 12 -17.60 9.38 -2.22
C LYS A 12 -19.09 9.19 -1.91
N PRO A 13 -19.67 8.00 -2.13
CA PRO A 13 -21.06 7.73 -1.74
C PRO A 13 -21.33 7.98 -0.25
N THR A 14 -20.31 7.87 0.61
CA THR A 14 -20.38 8.16 2.05
C THR A 14 -20.51 9.66 2.38
N ASP A 15 -20.21 10.55 1.44
CA ASP A 15 -20.31 11.99 1.63
C ASP A 15 -21.74 12.51 1.40
N LEU A 16 -22.65 11.64 0.96
CA LEU A 16 -24.06 11.94 0.70
C LEU A 16 -24.94 11.48 1.87
N PRO A 17 -26.06 12.19 2.17
CA PRO A 17 -26.60 13.32 1.42
C PRO A 17 -25.88 14.65 1.73
N LEU A 18 -25.55 15.41 0.68
CA LEU A 18 -24.77 16.64 0.77
C LEU A 18 -25.62 17.85 0.36
N THR A 19 -25.61 18.95 1.12
CA THR A 19 -26.36 20.15 0.72
C THR A 19 -25.74 20.81 -0.52
N VAL A 20 -26.60 21.30 -1.43
CA VAL A 20 -26.19 21.92 -2.70
C VAL A 20 -25.19 23.08 -2.50
N ASN A 21 -25.40 23.90 -1.47
CA ASN A 21 -24.51 25.03 -1.16
C ASN A 21 -23.10 24.56 -0.77
N VAL A 22 -23.00 23.47 0.01
CA VAL A 22 -21.71 22.89 0.40
C VAL A 22 -21.04 22.23 -0.79
N PHE A 23 -21.79 21.48 -1.61
CA PHE A 23 -21.28 20.89 -2.84
C PHE A 23 -20.65 21.93 -3.77
N TYR A 24 -21.37 23.04 -4.01
CA TYR A 24 -20.88 24.10 -4.88
C TYR A 24 -19.67 24.84 -4.31
N ALA A 25 -19.72 25.26 -3.04
CA ALA A 25 -18.64 26.05 -2.44
C ALA A 25 -17.35 25.23 -2.27
N LYS A 26 -17.47 24.00 -1.77
CA LYS A 26 -16.33 23.16 -1.41
C LYS A 26 -15.74 22.43 -2.61
N TYR A 27 -16.57 21.91 -3.52
CA TYR A 27 -16.08 21.04 -4.59
C TYR A 27 -16.07 21.76 -5.94
N MET A 28 -17.19 22.35 -6.37
CA MET A 28 -17.25 22.95 -7.71
C MET A 28 -16.44 24.26 -7.85
N LYS A 29 -16.39 25.08 -6.80
CA LYS A 29 -15.74 26.40 -6.85
C LYS A 29 -14.27 26.36 -6.46
N THR A 30 -13.91 25.55 -5.48
CA THR A 30 -12.54 25.50 -4.93
C THR A 30 -11.65 24.55 -5.72
N GLU A 31 -12.19 23.44 -6.19
CA GLU A 31 -11.43 22.34 -6.79
C GLU A 31 -11.63 22.27 -8.32
N CYS A 32 -11.77 23.40 -9.03
CA CYS A 32 -11.92 23.32 -10.48
C CYS A 32 -10.58 22.99 -11.18
N PRO A 33 -10.56 22.08 -12.17
CA PRO A 33 -9.36 21.79 -12.94
C PRO A 33 -8.76 23.06 -13.58
N ASP A 34 -7.42 23.11 -13.63
CA ASP A 34 -6.61 24.20 -14.22
C ASP A 34 -6.60 25.54 -13.45
N GLY A 35 -7.10 25.57 -12.20
CA GLY A 35 -7.14 26.79 -11.38
C GLY A 35 -8.18 27.82 -11.86
N SER A 36 -9.06 27.42 -12.77
CA SER A 36 -10.14 28.24 -13.29
C SER A 36 -11.17 28.53 -12.19
N LYS A 37 -11.45 29.81 -11.92
CA LYS A 37 -12.47 30.20 -10.94
C LYS A 37 -13.87 30.05 -11.54
N LEU A 38 -14.63 29.05 -11.09
CA LEU A 38 -16.02 28.87 -11.49
C LEU A 38 -16.90 30.02 -10.96
N ASP A 39 -17.44 30.82 -11.87
CA ASP A 39 -18.44 31.85 -11.56
C ASP A 39 -19.80 31.48 -12.15
N ILE A 40 -20.72 31.03 -11.28
CA ILE A 40 -22.06 30.61 -11.70
C ILE A 40 -22.84 31.74 -12.38
N LYS A 41 -22.56 33.01 -12.06
CA LYS A 41 -23.26 34.16 -12.65
C LYS A 41 -22.92 34.37 -14.13
N LYS A 42 -21.76 33.87 -14.58
CA LYS A 42 -21.32 33.90 -15.98
C LYS A 42 -21.84 32.73 -16.81
N THR A 43 -22.50 31.76 -16.17
CA THR A 43 -23.12 30.64 -16.87
C THR A 43 -24.53 31.00 -17.34
N SER A 44 -25.05 30.25 -18.33
CA SER A 44 -26.43 30.37 -18.81
C SER A 44 -27.49 30.18 -17.71
N TYR A 45 -27.18 29.42 -16.67
CA TYR A 45 -28.10 29.10 -15.57
C TYR A 45 -28.18 30.19 -14.50
N LYS A 46 -27.13 31.02 -14.34
CA LYS A 46 -27.01 32.16 -13.39
C LYS A 46 -27.16 31.84 -11.90
N LYS A 47 -27.69 30.66 -11.53
CA LYS A 47 -27.91 30.15 -10.17
C LYS A 47 -27.53 28.67 -10.09
N VAL A 48 -26.94 28.26 -8.96
CA VAL A 48 -26.46 26.88 -8.74
C VAL A 48 -27.62 25.88 -8.70
N GLY A 49 -28.70 26.22 -7.99
CA GLY A 49 -29.89 25.36 -7.90
C GLY A 49 -30.47 25.02 -9.26
N VAL A 50 -30.63 26.03 -10.13
CA VAL A 50 -31.16 25.85 -11.50
C VAL A 50 -30.25 24.95 -12.34
N PHE A 51 -28.93 25.10 -12.19
CA PHE A 51 -27.97 24.22 -12.87
C PHE A 51 -28.09 22.77 -12.40
N LEU A 52 -28.11 22.52 -11.09
CA LEU A 52 -28.18 21.15 -10.54
C LEU A 52 -29.54 20.50 -10.78
N GLU A 53 -30.63 21.25 -10.77
CA GLU A 53 -31.95 20.75 -11.18
C GLU A 53 -31.91 20.25 -12.62
N LYS A 54 -31.27 21.00 -13.53
CA LYS A 54 -31.08 20.54 -14.91
C LYS A 54 -30.22 19.28 -15.00
N MET A 55 -29.14 19.19 -14.23
CA MET A 55 -28.30 17.98 -14.17
C MET A 55 -29.04 16.78 -13.57
N ALA A 56 -30.02 17.01 -12.70
CA ALA A 56 -30.88 15.97 -12.16
C ALA A 56 -31.92 15.50 -13.19
N GLU A 57 -32.53 16.42 -13.94
CA GLU A 57 -33.40 16.09 -15.08
C GLU A 57 -32.67 15.29 -16.17
N ASP A 58 -31.40 15.63 -16.42
CA ASP A 58 -30.55 14.95 -17.39
C ASP A 58 -30.00 13.61 -16.83
N GLY A 59 -30.39 13.20 -15.62
CA GLY A 59 -30.09 11.90 -15.03
C GLY A 59 -28.66 11.74 -14.48
N LEU A 60 -27.88 12.83 -14.35
CA LEU A 60 -26.52 12.74 -13.81
C LEU A 60 -26.48 12.68 -12.29
N ILE A 61 -27.47 13.29 -11.62
CA ILE A 61 -27.54 13.37 -10.15
C ILE A 61 -28.97 13.22 -9.65
N GLU A 62 -29.11 12.89 -8.37
CA GLU A 62 -30.40 12.89 -7.67
C GLU A 62 -30.42 13.96 -6.59
N LEU A 63 -31.52 14.71 -6.55
CA LEU A 63 -31.72 15.78 -5.59
C LEU A 63 -32.96 15.51 -4.73
N GLU A 64 -32.84 15.76 -3.44
CA GLU A 64 -33.92 15.70 -2.46
C GLU A 64 -34.17 17.09 -1.86
N ARG A 65 -35.45 17.50 -1.78
CA ARG A 65 -35.87 18.74 -1.12
C ARG A 65 -36.34 18.44 0.30
N VAL A 66 -35.63 18.96 1.29
CA VAL A 66 -35.95 18.74 2.71
C VAL A 66 -36.41 20.05 3.34
N GLY A 67 -37.73 20.30 3.34
CA GLY A 67 -38.33 21.52 3.88
C GLY A 67 -38.22 22.75 2.95
N GLU A 68 -38.55 23.93 3.46
CA GLU A 68 -38.53 25.17 2.68
C GLU A 68 -37.09 25.62 2.37
N GLY A 69 -36.68 25.44 1.11
CA GLY A 69 -35.46 26.03 0.56
C GLY A 69 -34.16 25.23 0.71
N ILE A 70 -34.18 24.04 1.31
CA ILE A 70 -32.98 23.18 1.45
C ILE A 70 -33.03 22.04 0.43
N VAL A 71 -32.05 22.04 -0.49
CA VAL A 71 -31.86 20.99 -1.49
C VAL A 71 -30.57 20.21 -1.18
N ARG A 72 -30.65 18.88 -1.23
CA ARG A 72 -29.54 17.96 -1.00
C ARG A 72 -29.29 17.10 -2.23
N LEU A 73 -28.03 16.91 -2.56
CA LEU A 73 -27.54 15.89 -3.46
C LEU A 73 -27.55 14.54 -2.71
N THR A 74 -28.29 13.56 -3.21
CA THR A 74 -28.46 12.25 -2.56
C THR A 74 -27.73 11.13 -3.29
N ALA A 75 -27.60 11.22 -4.61
CA ALA A 75 -26.86 10.28 -5.43
C ALA A 75 -26.30 10.95 -6.69
N PHE A 76 -25.34 10.29 -7.33
CA PHE A 76 -24.81 10.66 -8.64
C PHE A 76 -24.49 9.40 -9.45
N HIS A 77 -24.63 9.49 -10.77
CA HIS A 77 -24.56 8.36 -11.68
C HIS A 77 -23.29 8.43 -12.53
N ASN A 78 -22.23 7.75 -12.07
CA ASN A 78 -20.94 7.68 -12.80
C ASN A 78 -21.02 6.93 -14.13
N ASP A 79 -22.06 6.10 -14.30
CA ASP A 79 -22.24 5.29 -15.49
C ASP A 79 -22.86 6.04 -16.68
N HIS A 80 -23.26 7.30 -16.48
CA HIS A 80 -23.90 8.11 -17.52
C HIS A 80 -22.96 8.39 -18.70
N PRO A 81 -23.40 8.25 -19.98
CA PRO A 81 -22.55 8.47 -21.15
C PRO A 81 -21.84 9.83 -21.17
N THR A 82 -22.56 10.89 -20.81
CA THR A 82 -22.02 12.26 -20.70
C THR A 82 -20.93 12.37 -19.63
N PHE A 83 -21.03 11.60 -18.53
CA PHE A 83 -20.01 11.60 -17.49
C PHE A 83 -18.75 10.87 -17.98
N LYS A 84 -18.90 9.73 -18.65
CA LYS A 84 -17.79 8.95 -19.22
C LYS A 84 -17.03 9.72 -20.30
N GLU A 85 -17.74 10.35 -21.23
CA GLU A 85 -17.15 11.16 -22.30
C GLU A 85 -16.39 12.37 -21.76
N LEU A 86 -16.96 13.09 -20.79
CA LEU A 86 -16.29 14.25 -20.17
C LEU A 86 -15.14 13.85 -19.25
N SER A 87 -15.17 12.67 -18.66
CA SER A 87 -14.08 12.14 -17.82
C SER A 87 -12.89 11.66 -18.64
N GLN A 88 -13.14 11.03 -19.81
CA GLN A 88 -12.09 10.59 -20.74
C GLN A 88 -11.30 11.77 -21.33
N ASN A 89 -11.95 12.92 -21.50
CA ASN A 89 -11.33 14.14 -21.99
C ASN A 89 -10.58 14.94 -20.89
N MET A 90 -10.43 14.40 -19.68
CA MET A 90 -9.71 15.03 -18.57
C MET A 90 -8.45 14.24 -18.17
N PRO A 91 -7.24 14.73 -18.51
CA PRO A 91 -5.97 14.07 -18.14
C PRO A 91 -5.81 13.87 -16.63
N GLN A 92 -6.32 14.81 -15.83
CA GLN A 92 -6.32 14.77 -14.36
C GLN A 92 -7.15 13.61 -13.75
N LEU A 93 -8.13 13.04 -14.47
CA LEU A 93 -8.87 11.86 -13.99
C LEU A 93 -8.20 10.54 -14.40
N ALA A 94 -7.53 10.50 -15.56
CA ALA A 94 -6.81 9.32 -16.02
C ALA A 94 -5.67 8.92 -15.05
N ALA A 95 -4.98 9.91 -14.46
CA ALA A 95 -3.96 9.67 -13.44
C ALA A 95 -4.52 9.12 -12.10
N LYS A 96 -5.81 9.35 -11.80
CA LYS A 96 -6.48 8.89 -10.58
C LYS A 96 -7.17 7.54 -10.72
N ALA A 97 -7.50 7.11 -11.93
CA ALA A 97 -8.11 5.80 -12.17
C ALA A 97 -7.15 4.65 -11.76
N ASP A 98 -5.84 4.85 -11.93
CA ASP A 98 -4.81 3.92 -11.44
C ASP A 98 -4.56 4.01 -9.91
N GLU A 99 -4.96 5.10 -9.25
CA GLU A 99 -4.82 5.29 -7.78
C GLU A 99 -6.05 4.80 -6.99
N ALA A 100 -7.25 4.81 -7.60
CA ALA A 100 -8.51 4.51 -6.92
C ALA A 100 -8.63 3.05 -6.45
N ASP A 101 -8.05 2.10 -7.19
CA ASP A 101 -8.07 0.68 -6.82
C ASP A 101 -7.17 0.38 -5.60
N VAL A 102 -6.13 1.19 -5.39
CA VAL A 102 -5.16 1.05 -4.29
C VAL A 102 -5.64 1.80 -3.04
N GLU A 103 -6.33 2.94 -3.20
CA GLU A 103 -6.79 3.78 -2.08
C GLU A 103 -7.97 3.16 -1.28
N SER A 104 -8.73 2.26 -1.90
CA SER A 104 -9.87 1.57 -1.28
C SER A 104 -9.48 0.63 -0.11
N THR A 105 -8.23 0.15 -0.08
CA THR A 105 -7.75 -0.79 0.95
C THR A 105 -7.17 -0.08 2.18
N TYR A 106 -6.53 1.08 2.01
CA TYR A 106 -5.87 1.80 3.11
C TYR A 106 -6.83 2.62 3.97
N SER A 107 -7.96 3.08 3.41
CA SER A 107 -8.84 4.05 4.09
C SER A 107 -9.58 3.50 5.31
N LYS A 108 -9.70 2.18 5.47
CA LYS A 108 -10.40 1.57 6.63
C LYS A 108 -9.59 1.59 7.92
N SER A 109 -8.27 1.75 7.85
CA SER A 109 -7.37 1.64 9.01
C SER A 109 -6.55 2.89 9.29
N ALA A 110 -6.88 4.02 8.65
CA ALA A 110 -6.30 5.31 8.99
C ALA A 110 -6.70 5.74 10.41
N VAL A 111 -5.75 6.27 11.18
CA VAL A 111 -5.96 6.71 12.57
C VAL A 111 -5.54 8.16 12.71
N GLY A 112 -6.54 9.04 12.81
CA GLY A 112 -6.33 10.48 12.85
C GLY A 112 -5.49 10.98 11.67
N ASN A 113 -4.71 12.04 11.88
CA ASN A 113 -3.86 12.64 10.85
C ASN A 113 -2.38 12.20 10.99
N PHE A 114 -2.11 11.04 11.62
CA PHE A 114 -0.74 10.59 11.89
C PHE A 114 -0.45 9.15 11.44
N TYR A 115 -1.46 8.44 10.94
CA TYR A 115 -1.32 7.11 10.40
C TYR A 115 -2.35 6.89 9.29
N PHE A 116 -1.87 6.48 8.12
CA PHE A 116 -2.67 6.42 6.89
C PHE A 116 -3.04 4.98 6.48
N GLY A 117 -2.79 4.01 7.35
CA GLY A 117 -3.04 2.60 7.09
C GLY A 117 -1.75 1.76 7.10
N PRO A 118 -1.90 0.42 7.14
CA PRO A 118 -0.76 -0.49 7.20
C PRO A 118 0.04 -0.43 5.90
N PRO A 119 1.38 -0.51 5.95
CA PRO A 119 2.17 -0.67 4.74
C PRO A 119 1.86 -2.00 4.05
N VAL A 120 2.21 -2.14 2.77
CA VAL A 120 2.23 -3.41 2.05
C VAL A 120 3.64 -4.01 2.14
N LEU A 121 3.72 -5.28 2.50
CA LEU A 121 4.98 -6.02 2.58
C LEU A 121 5.22 -6.77 1.28
N GLU A 122 6.35 -6.49 0.65
CA GLU A 122 6.81 -7.14 -0.57
C GLU A 122 8.14 -7.85 -0.31
N GLU A 123 8.24 -9.12 -0.72
CA GLU A 123 9.50 -9.85 -0.71
C GLU A 123 10.33 -9.47 -1.94
N VAL A 124 11.54 -8.97 -1.68
CA VAL A 124 12.50 -8.51 -2.67
C VAL A 124 13.85 -9.15 -2.41
N ARG A 125 14.82 -8.95 -3.31
CA ARG A 125 16.13 -9.58 -3.23
C ARG A 125 17.24 -8.58 -3.45
N TYR A 126 18.26 -8.62 -2.61
CA TYR A 126 19.50 -7.87 -2.81
C TYR A 126 20.42 -8.60 -3.78
N ILE A 127 20.95 -7.83 -4.74
CA ILE A 127 21.88 -8.32 -5.74
C ILE A 127 23.26 -8.50 -5.13
N THR A 128 23.72 -9.75 -5.03
CA THR A 128 25.07 -10.07 -4.55
C THR A 128 26.11 -9.90 -5.66
N SER A 129 27.36 -9.68 -5.29
CA SER A 129 28.46 -9.52 -6.24
C SER A 129 28.64 -10.71 -7.18
N LYS A 130 28.27 -11.93 -6.75
CA LYS A 130 28.37 -13.15 -7.55
C LYS A 130 27.47 -13.08 -8.80
N VAL A 131 26.24 -12.59 -8.62
CA VAL A 131 25.21 -12.57 -9.67
C VAL A 131 25.02 -11.21 -10.31
N ALA A 132 25.58 -10.14 -9.72
CA ALA A 132 25.54 -8.77 -10.27
C ALA A 132 25.93 -8.68 -11.77
N PRO A 133 26.95 -9.40 -12.27
CA PRO A 133 27.30 -9.33 -13.69
C PRO A 133 26.17 -9.73 -14.65
N PHE A 134 25.23 -10.58 -14.20
CA PHE A 134 24.04 -10.94 -14.98
C PHE A 134 23.07 -9.76 -15.13
N PHE A 135 22.90 -8.97 -14.07
CA PHE A 135 21.95 -7.86 -14.05
C PHE A 135 22.54 -6.52 -14.55
N ALA A 136 23.86 -6.44 -14.72
CA ALA A 136 24.58 -5.23 -15.11
C ALA A 136 24.07 -4.61 -16.42
N ALA A 137 23.75 -5.44 -17.43
CA ALA A 137 23.21 -4.97 -18.71
C ALA A 137 21.83 -4.29 -18.57
N SER A 138 21.13 -4.54 -17.48
CA SER A 138 19.82 -3.95 -17.16
C SER A 138 19.91 -2.77 -16.19
N GLY A 139 21.12 -2.27 -15.91
CA GLY A 139 21.35 -1.09 -15.06
C GLY A 139 21.45 -1.38 -13.57
N TYR A 140 21.46 -2.65 -13.15
CA TYR A 140 21.59 -3.03 -11.75
C TYR A 140 23.04 -3.29 -11.34
N SER A 141 23.35 -2.93 -10.10
CA SER A 141 24.64 -3.12 -9.44
C SER A 141 24.50 -4.01 -8.20
N SER A 142 25.63 -4.44 -7.64
CA SER A 142 25.60 -5.15 -6.36
C SER A 142 25.11 -4.22 -5.25
N GLY A 143 24.21 -4.72 -4.40
CA GLY A 143 23.54 -3.94 -3.36
C GLY A 143 22.18 -3.37 -3.79
N ASP A 144 21.84 -3.42 -5.08
CA ASP A 144 20.51 -3.04 -5.54
C ASP A 144 19.46 -4.08 -5.18
N VAL A 145 18.20 -3.64 -5.21
CA VAL A 145 17.03 -4.43 -4.83
C VAL A 145 16.21 -4.76 -6.05
N ILE A 146 15.86 -6.03 -6.22
CA ILE A 146 15.08 -6.53 -7.35
C ILE A 146 13.92 -7.41 -6.88
N ALA A 147 12.76 -7.30 -7.54
CA ALA A 147 11.59 -8.13 -7.26
C ALA A 147 11.65 -9.45 -8.05
N GLN A 148 10.95 -10.50 -7.58
CA GLN A 148 10.97 -11.80 -8.24
C GLN A 148 10.46 -11.76 -9.69
N ALA A 149 9.39 -11.00 -9.94
CA ALA A 149 8.83 -10.83 -11.28
C ALA A 149 9.86 -10.23 -12.25
N GLU A 150 10.68 -9.30 -11.75
CA GLU A 150 11.71 -8.64 -12.55
C GLU A 150 12.88 -9.60 -12.86
N ILE A 151 13.26 -10.47 -11.92
CA ILE A 151 14.25 -11.52 -12.18
C ILE A 151 13.78 -12.42 -13.33
N CYS A 152 12.52 -12.87 -13.29
CA CYS A 152 11.94 -13.71 -14.36
C CYS A 152 11.92 -12.99 -15.71
N ARG A 153 11.54 -11.71 -15.71
CA ARG A 153 11.48 -10.86 -16.92
C ARG A 153 12.86 -10.69 -17.53
N LEU A 154 13.86 -10.34 -16.72
CA LEU A 154 15.24 -10.14 -17.17
C LEU A 154 15.88 -11.44 -17.65
N ALA A 155 15.61 -12.57 -17.00
CA ALA A 155 16.05 -13.88 -17.46
C ALA A 155 15.47 -14.25 -18.82
N GLY A 156 14.16 -14.04 -19.02
CA GLY A 156 13.52 -14.25 -20.33
C GLY A 156 14.14 -13.37 -21.42
N ALA A 157 14.27 -12.07 -21.16
CA ALA A 157 14.88 -11.13 -22.10
C ALA A 157 16.33 -11.50 -22.44
N TYR A 158 17.11 -11.97 -21.45
CA TYR A 158 18.48 -12.43 -21.67
C TYR A 158 18.53 -13.63 -22.61
N ILE A 159 17.72 -14.65 -22.34
CA ILE A 159 17.65 -15.88 -23.15
C ILE A 159 17.29 -15.58 -24.59
N ASP A 160 16.28 -14.74 -24.80
CA ASP A 160 15.80 -14.41 -26.14
C ASP A 160 16.84 -13.54 -26.89
N SER A 161 17.52 -12.62 -26.21
CA SER A 161 18.58 -11.79 -26.81
C SER A 161 19.82 -12.58 -27.23
N LYS A 162 20.15 -13.64 -26.50
CA LYS A 162 21.32 -14.50 -26.73
C LYS A 162 20.97 -15.78 -27.50
N MET A 163 19.69 -15.98 -27.85
CA MET A 163 19.18 -17.15 -28.57
C MET A 163 19.63 -18.47 -27.92
N LEU A 164 19.54 -18.56 -26.59
CA LEU A 164 20.10 -19.68 -25.82
C LEU A 164 19.21 -20.94 -25.81
N ARG A 165 18.07 -20.94 -26.49
CA ARG A 165 17.17 -22.11 -26.52
C ARG A 165 17.81 -23.23 -27.35
N SER A 166 17.77 -24.45 -26.83
CA SER A 166 18.30 -25.61 -27.56
C SER A 166 17.45 -25.94 -28.79
N SER A 167 18.12 -26.32 -29.89
CA SER A 167 17.49 -26.73 -31.14
C SER A 167 16.85 -28.11 -31.06
N GLU A 168 17.34 -28.96 -30.15
CA GLU A 168 16.85 -30.34 -29.97
C GLU A 168 15.65 -30.37 -29.01
N ASP A 169 15.76 -29.66 -27.89
CA ASP A 169 14.71 -29.57 -26.88
C ASP A 169 14.47 -28.11 -26.49
N ARG A 170 13.33 -27.55 -26.92
CA ARG A 170 12.97 -26.16 -26.63
C ARG A 170 12.72 -25.86 -25.15
N SER A 171 12.61 -26.89 -24.30
CA SER A 171 12.50 -26.73 -22.85
C SER A 171 13.86 -26.51 -22.17
N LEU A 172 14.95 -26.80 -22.88
CA LEU A 172 16.33 -26.67 -22.40
C LEU A 172 17.01 -25.44 -23.00
N LEU A 173 17.87 -24.83 -22.18
CA LEU A 173 18.67 -23.67 -22.51
C LEU A 173 20.15 -24.07 -22.52
N ASN A 174 20.86 -23.79 -23.60
CA ASN A 174 22.32 -23.94 -23.67
C ASN A 174 22.97 -22.76 -22.93
N LEU A 175 23.78 -23.03 -21.90
CA LEU A 175 24.39 -21.97 -21.11
C LEU A 175 25.58 -21.35 -21.83
N ASP A 176 25.69 -20.03 -21.71
CA ASP A 176 26.93 -19.33 -22.02
C ASP A 176 27.88 -19.31 -20.79
N ALA A 177 29.06 -18.71 -20.96
CA ALA A 177 30.06 -18.61 -19.90
C ALA A 177 29.55 -17.85 -18.66
N LEU A 178 28.65 -16.86 -18.85
CA LEU A 178 28.13 -16.05 -17.76
C LEU A 178 27.13 -16.85 -16.91
N LEU A 179 26.16 -17.50 -17.55
CA LEU A 179 25.19 -18.34 -16.87
C LEU A 179 25.85 -19.55 -16.23
N THR A 180 26.83 -20.17 -16.88
CA THR A 180 27.57 -21.31 -16.32
C THR A 180 28.25 -20.95 -15.00
N ARG A 181 28.78 -19.73 -14.87
CA ARG A 181 29.41 -19.23 -13.64
C ARG A 181 28.40 -18.90 -12.53
N VAL A 182 27.22 -18.42 -12.91
CA VAL A 182 26.20 -17.93 -11.97
C VAL A 182 25.31 -19.07 -11.46
N CYS A 183 25.02 -20.05 -12.31
CA CYS A 183 24.11 -21.15 -12.00
C CYS A 183 24.66 -22.13 -10.96
N ASP A 184 23.77 -22.88 -10.31
CA ASP A 184 24.17 -23.97 -9.41
C ASP A 184 24.64 -25.17 -10.25
N PRO A 185 25.88 -25.66 -10.09
CA PRO A 185 26.40 -26.79 -10.86
C PRO A 185 25.54 -28.06 -10.77
N ASN A 186 24.83 -28.26 -9.65
CA ASN A 186 24.00 -29.46 -9.45
C ASN A 186 22.70 -29.47 -10.28
N LEU A 187 22.32 -28.31 -10.82
CA LEU A 187 21.14 -28.16 -11.66
C LEU A 187 21.49 -28.17 -13.16
N LEU A 188 22.79 -28.29 -13.49
CA LEU A 188 23.28 -28.33 -14.85
C LEU A 188 23.23 -29.76 -15.40
N ARG A 189 22.89 -29.87 -16.68
CA ARG A 189 22.96 -31.11 -17.45
C ARG A 189 24.04 -30.96 -18.51
N GLU A 190 24.78 -32.01 -18.82
CA GLU A 190 25.71 -31.94 -19.95
C GLU A 190 24.93 -31.88 -21.27
N ALA A 191 25.31 -30.95 -22.14
CA ALA A 191 24.73 -30.85 -23.47
C ALA A 191 25.24 -31.99 -24.37
N PRO A 192 24.46 -32.46 -25.36
CA PRO A 192 24.91 -33.47 -26.34
C PRO A 192 26.15 -33.04 -27.15
N THR A 193 26.34 -31.73 -27.30
CA THR A 193 27.51 -31.12 -27.98
C THR A 193 28.72 -30.94 -27.08
N SER A 194 28.64 -31.34 -25.80
CA SER A 194 29.72 -31.24 -24.83
C SER A 194 30.86 -32.18 -25.19
N THR A 195 32.10 -31.69 -25.13
CA THR A 195 33.31 -32.49 -25.36
C THR A 195 34.31 -32.26 -24.23
N LEU A 196 35.26 -33.17 -24.03
CA LEU A 196 36.26 -33.06 -22.95
C LEU A 196 37.09 -31.77 -23.03
N GLY A 197 37.29 -31.21 -24.23
CA GLY A 197 37.99 -29.94 -24.46
C GLY A 197 37.11 -28.69 -24.44
N ASN A 198 35.78 -28.85 -24.50
CA ASN A 198 34.82 -27.75 -24.46
C ASN A 198 33.52 -28.22 -23.77
N PRO A 199 33.44 -28.14 -22.43
CA PRO A 199 32.28 -28.58 -21.69
C PRO A 199 31.10 -27.62 -21.92
N CYS A 200 29.99 -28.17 -22.42
CA CYS A 200 28.75 -27.44 -22.68
C CYS A 200 27.66 -27.93 -21.74
N PHE A 201 26.92 -26.99 -21.14
CA PHE A 201 25.87 -27.31 -20.18
C PHE A 201 24.50 -26.82 -20.64
N GLN A 202 23.46 -27.50 -20.18
CA GLN A 202 22.06 -27.18 -20.37
C GLN A 202 21.33 -27.04 -19.03
N ILE A 203 20.31 -26.18 -18.99
CA ILE A 203 19.46 -25.97 -17.81
C ILE A 203 18.03 -25.68 -18.26
N THR A 204 17.05 -25.98 -17.40
CA THR A 204 15.66 -25.53 -17.62
C THR A 204 15.50 -24.05 -17.25
N PHE A 205 14.48 -23.38 -17.78
CA PHE A 205 14.18 -22.01 -17.35
C PHE A 205 13.90 -21.91 -15.85
N GLN A 206 13.18 -22.90 -15.28
CA GLN A 206 12.86 -22.94 -13.86
C GLN A 206 14.11 -23.07 -12.98
N ASP A 207 15.05 -23.93 -13.37
CA ASP A 207 16.29 -24.14 -12.62
C ASP A 207 17.25 -22.94 -12.76
N LEU A 208 17.21 -22.24 -13.90
CA LEU A 208 17.91 -20.96 -14.06
C LEU A 208 17.39 -19.91 -13.07
N ILE A 209 16.06 -19.72 -13.01
CA ILE A 209 15.46 -18.79 -12.04
C ILE A 209 15.82 -19.22 -10.62
N THR A 210 15.77 -20.51 -10.31
CA THR A 210 16.15 -21.04 -8.99
C THR A 210 17.60 -20.71 -8.66
N SER A 211 18.52 -20.89 -9.61
CA SER A 211 19.94 -20.60 -9.43
C SER A 211 20.22 -19.11 -9.24
N LEU A 212 19.61 -18.25 -10.08
CA LEU A 212 19.71 -16.80 -9.95
C LEU A 212 19.18 -16.33 -8.60
N THR A 213 18.01 -16.84 -8.21
CA THR A 213 17.33 -16.52 -6.95
C THR A 213 18.16 -16.94 -5.74
N LYS A 214 18.78 -18.13 -5.77
CA LYS A 214 19.65 -18.64 -4.70
C LYS A 214 20.93 -17.82 -4.55
N GLY A 215 21.41 -17.21 -5.63
CA GLY A 215 22.55 -16.30 -5.61
C GLY A 215 22.23 -14.92 -5.02
N LEU A 216 20.98 -14.63 -4.68
CA LEU A 216 20.55 -13.35 -4.12
C LEU A 216 20.24 -13.45 -2.62
N ASN A 217 20.25 -12.33 -1.91
CA ASN A 217 19.88 -12.29 -0.50
C ASN A 217 18.44 -11.82 -0.32
N VAL A 218 17.64 -12.56 0.45
CA VAL A 218 16.24 -12.20 0.73
C VAL A 218 16.16 -10.89 1.53
N ALA A 219 15.22 -10.04 1.14
CA ALA A 219 14.90 -8.79 1.81
C ALA A 219 13.40 -8.51 1.72
N PHE A 220 12.98 -7.52 2.51
CA PHE A 220 11.58 -7.15 2.69
C PHE A 220 11.45 -5.65 2.49
N ARG A 221 10.60 -5.27 1.54
CA ARG A 221 10.27 -3.88 1.22
C ARG A 221 8.88 -3.57 1.77
N LEU A 222 8.81 -2.55 2.61
CA LEU A 222 7.55 -1.96 3.08
C LEU A 222 7.21 -0.78 2.18
N ILE A 223 6.03 -0.84 1.56
CA ILE A 223 5.47 0.23 0.73
C ILE A 223 4.35 0.87 1.53
N TYR A 224 4.52 2.15 1.86
CA TYR A 224 3.55 2.90 2.66
C TYR A 224 2.44 3.49 1.78
N PRO A 225 1.27 3.79 2.36
CA PRO A 225 0.23 4.54 1.66
C PRO A 225 0.79 5.87 1.11
N PRO A 226 0.48 6.27 -0.13
CA PRO A 226 1.01 7.51 -0.73
C PRO A 226 0.77 8.76 0.14
N GLN A 227 -0.36 8.80 0.83
CA GLN A 227 -0.78 9.88 1.72
C GLN A 227 0.17 10.06 2.93
N SER A 228 0.94 9.03 3.27
CA SER A 228 1.94 9.11 4.34
C SER A 228 3.17 9.95 3.99
N GLY A 229 3.47 10.13 2.69
CA GLY A 229 4.70 10.78 2.23
C GLY A 229 5.99 10.03 2.61
N LEU A 230 5.89 8.79 3.10
CA LEU A 230 7.02 7.98 3.51
C LEU A 230 7.64 7.25 2.32
N LYS A 231 8.98 7.20 2.30
CA LYS A 231 9.72 6.41 1.32
C LYS A 231 9.67 4.93 1.70
N PRO A 232 9.66 4.01 0.70
CA PRO A 232 9.72 2.59 0.99
C PRO A 232 10.92 2.22 1.85
N LEU A 233 10.70 1.35 2.84
CA LEU A 233 11.75 0.87 3.75
C LEU A 233 12.14 -0.54 3.33
N THR A 234 13.43 -0.77 3.04
CA THR A 234 13.95 -2.11 2.73
C THR A 234 14.81 -2.64 3.87
N THR A 235 14.56 -3.90 4.27
CA THR A 235 15.20 -4.53 5.41
C THR A 235 15.52 -5.99 5.12
N GLN A 236 16.62 -6.53 5.67
CA GLN A 236 17.01 -7.94 5.45
C GLN A 236 16.19 -8.94 6.27
N LYS A 237 15.51 -8.49 7.32
CA LYS A 237 14.65 -9.31 8.18
C LYS A 237 13.24 -8.73 8.16
N PRO A 238 12.19 -9.56 8.19
CA PRO A 238 10.82 -9.06 8.23
C PRO A 238 10.67 -8.07 9.39
N PRO A 239 10.27 -6.82 9.11
CA PRO A 239 10.09 -5.83 10.16
C PRO A 239 8.95 -6.29 11.09
N LYS A 240 9.16 -6.12 12.39
CA LYS A 240 8.18 -6.47 13.42
C LYS A 240 8.09 -5.36 14.45
N LEU A 241 6.86 -5.01 14.83
CA LEU A 241 6.58 -4.28 16.04
C LEU A 241 6.94 -5.15 17.23
N LYS A 242 7.46 -4.55 18.29
CA LYS A 242 7.82 -5.27 19.51
C LYS A 242 6.96 -4.76 20.66
N ILE A 243 6.15 -5.64 21.23
CA ILE A 243 5.44 -5.37 22.48
C ILE A 243 6.13 -6.13 23.60
N SER A 244 6.63 -5.41 24.60
CA SER A 244 7.24 -6.01 25.79
C SER A 244 6.63 -5.44 27.07
N GLU A 245 6.62 -6.25 28.12
CA GLU A 245 6.26 -5.81 29.47
C GLU A 245 7.51 -5.83 30.33
N ALA A 246 7.66 -4.81 31.17
CA ALA A 246 8.78 -4.68 32.08
C ALA A 246 8.28 -4.14 33.42
N LYS A 247 9.10 -4.25 34.47
CA LYS A 247 8.88 -3.57 35.74
C LYS A 247 9.82 -2.37 35.83
N GLN A 248 9.26 -1.19 36.09
CA GLN A 248 10.01 0.01 36.37
C GLN A 248 9.60 0.54 37.75
N ASN A 249 10.56 0.64 38.66
CA ASN A 249 10.33 1.04 40.06
C ASN A 249 9.24 0.20 40.74
N GLY A 250 9.25 -1.11 40.50
CA GLY A 250 8.27 -2.06 41.05
C GLY A 250 6.89 -2.04 40.39
N LYS A 251 6.63 -1.13 39.43
CA LYS A 251 5.36 -1.02 38.71
C LYS A 251 5.47 -1.61 37.31
N ASP A 252 4.41 -2.27 36.85
CA ASP A 252 4.35 -2.82 35.50
C ASP A 252 4.23 -1.69 34.48
N VAL A 253 4.99 -1.82 33.38
CA VAL A 253 4.95 -0.94 32.23
C VAL A 253 4.94 -1.76 30.95
N THR A 254 4.23 -1.30 29.94
CA THR A 254 4.18 -1.92 28.61
C THR A 254 4.87 -1.03 27.59
N ARG A 255 5.78 -1.59 26.80
CA ARG A 255 6.58 -0.89 25.80
C ARG A 255 6.21 -1.34 24.40
N VAL A 256 6.13 -0.40 23.47
CA VAL A 256 5.88 -0.64 22.05
C VAL A 256 6.99 0.00 21.22
N GLY A 257 7.80 -0.85 20.58
CA GLY A 257 8.94 -0.45 19.76
C GLY A 257 8.72 -0.68 18.27
N ASN A 258 9.62 -0.10 17.48
CA ASN A 258 9.65 -0.15 16.01
C ASN A 258 8.43 0.47 15.30
N LEU A 259 7.70 1.38 15.96
CA LEU A 259 6.51 2.05 15.40
C LEU A 259 6.80 2.78 14.07
N ALA A 260 7.96 3.43 13.98
CA ALA A 260 8.34 4.18 12.78
C ALA A 260 8.49 3.30 11.54
N ASP A 261 8.92 2.03 11.69
CA ASP A 261 9.02 1.08 10.58
C ASP A 261 7.64 0.84 9.93
N PHE A 262 6.54 1.03 10.67
CA PHE A 262 5.18 0.84 10.15
C PHE A 262 4.50 2.16 9.80
N GLY A 263 5.25 3.26 9.73
CA GLY A 263 4.71 4.59 9.44
C GLY A 263 3.87 5.16 10.58
N ILE A 264 4.01 4.63 11.80
CA ILE A 264 3.31 5.14 12.98
C ILE A 264 4.22 6.14 13.69
N ASN A 265 3.76 7.38 13.80
CA ASN A 265 4.48 8.41 14.55
C ASN A 265 4.47 8.11 16.06
N PRO A 266 5.63 7.92 16.74
CA PRO A 266 5.66 7.55 18.16
C PRO A 266 5.02 8.58 19.09
N LYS A 267 5.21 9.89 18.83
CA LYS A 267 4.64 10.97 19.65
C LYS A 267 3.11 10.96 19.60
N SER A 268 2.56 10.88 18.39
CA SER A 268 1.12 10.84 18.18
C SER A 268 0.51 9.54 18.72
N PHE A 269 1.19 8.42 18.54
CA PHE A 269 0.78 7.13 19.09
C PHE A 269 0.74 7.15 20.63
N ALA A 270 1.74 7.72 21.30
CA ALA A 270 1.74 7.86 22.76
C ALA A 270 0.50 8.64 23.25
N ARG A 271 0.18 9.78 22.62
CA ARG A 271 -1.02 10.57 22.94
C ARG A 271 -2.32 9.78 22.69
N TYR A 272 -2.36 9.04 21.59
CA TYR A 272 -3.50 8.18 21.27
C TYR A 272 -3.70 7.08 22.33
N VAL A 273 -2.61 6.42 22.76
CA VAL A 273 -2.63 5.41 23.82
C VAL A 273 -3.09 6.01 25.16
N GLN A 274 -2.59 7.20 25.53
CA GLN A 274 -3.03 7.88 26.75
C GLN A 274 -4.55 8.09 26.78
N THR A 275 -5.13 8.57 25.68
CA THR A 275 -6.57 8.82 25.59
C THR A 275 -7.38 7.52 25.58
N LYS A 276 -6.92 6.48 24.86
CA LYS A 276 -7.68 5.24 24.68
C LYS A 276 -7.59 4.28 25.85
N LEU A 277 -6.44 4.21 26.52
CA LEU A 277 -6.22 3.30 27.65
C LEU A 277 -6.33 4.01 29.01
N ALA A 278 -6.56 5.33 29.02
CA ALA A 278 -6.63 6.15 30.23
C ALA A 278 -5.41 5.96 31.15
N CYS A 279 -4.21 5.87 30.55
CA CYS A 279 -2.95 5.66 31.26
C CYS A 279 -1.90 6.70 30.87
N SER A 280 -0.85 6.83 31.69
CA SER A 280 0.31 7.64 31.32
C SER A 280 1.13 6.91 30.25
N ALA A 281 1.47 7.60 29.16
CA ALA A 281 2.39 7.08 28.17
C ALA A 281 3.48 8.10 27.83
N SER A 282 4.73 7.67 27.79
CA SER A 282 5.89 8.52 27.51
C SER A 282 6.79 7.90 26.45
N LEU A 283 7.64 8.72 25.85
CA LEU A 283 8.69 8.24 24.96
C LEU A 283 9.93 7.94 25.77
N ILE A 284 10.57 6.83 25.46
CA ILE A 284 11.86 6.42 26.03
C ILE A 284 12.77 5.98 24.89
N ASP A 285 14.07 6.06 25.13
CA ASP A 285 15.06 5.47 24.25
C ASP A 285 15.44 4.08 24.77
N ASP A 286 15.33 3.09 23.92
CA ASP A 286 15.65 1.69 24.17
C ASP A 286 16.51 1.16 23.00
N PRO A 287 17.83 1.02 23.19
CA PRO A 287 18.74 0.61 22.12
C PRO A 287 18.51 -0.83 21.65
N THR A 288 17.68 -1.62 22.35
CA THR A 288 17.29 -2.96 21.91
C THR A 288 16.29 -2.95 20.74
N CYS A 289 15.71 -1.78 20.44
CA CYS A 289 14.80 -1.57 19.32
C CYS A 289 15.52 -0.86 18.16
N ARG A 290 15.17 -1.21 16.91
CA ARG A 290 15.84 -0.69 15.71
C ARG A 290 15.76 0.83 15.61
N ASN A 291 14.64 1.41 16.01
CA ASN A 291 14.40 2.85 15.92
C ASN A 291 14.78 3.64 17.19
N ALA A 292 15.36 2.98 18.20
CA ALA A 292 15.66 3.47 19.55
C ALA A 292 14.46 4.06 20.33
N VAL A 293 13.60 4.86 19.71
CA VAL A 293 12.42 5.47 20.31
C VAL A 293 11.31 4.43 20.49
N VAL A 294 10.91 4.26 21.74
CA VAL A 294 9.88 3.32 22.21
C VAL A 294 8.81 4.09 22.97
N VAL A 295 7.55 3.72 22.76
CA VAL A 295 6.43 4.25 23.55
C VAL A 295 6.23 3.36 24.76
N GLN A 296 6.33 3.92 25.96
CA GLN A 296 6.10 3.23 27.22
C GLN A 296 4.78 3.71 27.84
N ALA A 297 3.84 2.79 28.04
CA ALA A 297 2.59 3.00 28.77
C ALA A 297 2.68 2.40 30.17
N GLN A 298 2.18 3.11 31.18
CA GLN A 298 2.12 2.63 32.55
C GLN A 298 1.01 1.60 32.72
N GLY A 299 1.31 0.44 33.31
CA GLY A 299 0.40 -0.69 33.47
C GLY A 299 0.66 -1.83 32.49
N SER A 300 0.02 -2.98 32.74
CA SER A 300 -0.01 -4.12 31.81
C SER A 300 -1.12 -3.91 30.79
N HIS A 301 -0.72 -3.65 29.55
CA HIS A 301 -1.62 -3.29 28.45
C HIS A 301 -1.39 -4.13 27.20
N ARG A 302 -0.61 -5.21 27.30
CA ARG A 302 -0.21 -6.05 26.16
C ARG A 302 -1.40 -6.56 25.32
N ILE A 303 -2.47 -7.00 25.98
CA ILE A 303 -3.70 -7.46 25.31
C ILE A 303 -4.43 -6.29 24.61
N ALA A 304 -4.57 -5.16 25.32
CA ALA A 304 -5.28 -3.99 24.80
C ALA A 304 -4.54 -3.38 23.59
N LEU A 305 -3.21 -3.31 23.65
CA LEU A 305 -2.36 -2.86 22.55
C LEU A 305 -2.38 -3.83 21.37
N SER A 306 -2.34 -5.14 21.63
CA SER A 306 -2.47 -6.18 20.59
C SER A 306 -3.79 -6.05 19.82
N LYS A 307 -4.90 -5.80 20.54
CA LYS A 307 -6.21 -5.53 19.96
C LYS A 307 -6.21 -4.23 19.17
N MET A 308 -5.68 -3.14 19.74
CA MET A 308 -5.65 -1.82 19.12
C MET A 308 -4.86 -1.83 17.80
N LEU A 309 -3.66 -2.42 17.79
CA LEU A 309 -2.80 -2.45 16.61
C LEU A 309 -3.39 -3.29 15.47
N THR A 310 -4.12 -4.36 15.79
CA THR A 310 -4.74 -5.20 14.77
C THR A 310 -6.08 -4.64 14.28
N GLU A 311 -6.98 -4.25 15.19
CA GLU A 311 -8.34 -3.80 14.82
C GLU A 311 -8.37 -2.33 14.36
N THR A 312 -7.65 -1.43 15.02
CA THR A 312 -7.69 0.01 14.70
C THR A 312 -6.64 0.38 13.64
N PHE A 313 -5.40 -0.11 13.81
CA PHE A 313 -4.32 0.21 12.88
C PHE A 313 -4.23 -0.77 11.70
N GLY A 314 -5.06 -1.83 11.68
CA GLY A 314 -5.13 -2.78 10.55
C GLY A 314 -3.88 -3.62 10.37
N LEU A 315 -3.00 -3.71 11.38
CA LEU A 315 -1.75 -4.46 11.26
C LEU A 315 -1.99 -5.96 11.40
N SER A 316 -1.24 -6.76 10.65
CA SER A 316 -1.29 -8.22 10.78
C SER A 316 -0.70 -8.68 12.11
N LYS A 317 -1.31 -9.71 12.71
CA LYS A 317 -0.82 -10.37 13.94
C LYS A 317 0.64 -10.84 13.80
N ASN A 318 1.02 -11.27 12.59
CA ASN A 318 2.36 -11.80 12.30
C ASN A 318 3.45 -10.72 12.34
N TRP A 319 3.07 -9.44 12.30
CA TRP A 319 3.99 -8.30 12.36
C TRP A 319 4.24 -7.81 13.79
N ILE A 320 3.60 -8.43 14.79
CA ILE A 320 3.70 -8.01 16.18
C ILE A 320 4.39 -9.13 16.98
N ASP A 321 5.64 -8.90 17.32
CA ASP A 321 6.34 -9.69 18.33
C ASP A 321 5.79 -9.37 19.72
N GLY A 322 5.53 -10.42 20.50
CA GLY A 322 4.84 -10.30 21.76
C GLY A 322 3.32 -10.10 21.66
N TYR A 323 2.69 -10.35 20.50
CA TYR A 323 1.23 -10.31 20.37
C TYR A 323 0.52 -11.28 21.34
N VAL A 324 -0.62 -10.87 21.89
CA VAL A 324 -1.49 -11.72 22.71
C VAL A 324 -2.92 -11.61 22.20
N GLU A 325 -3.55 -12.77 21.97
CA GLU A 325 -4.92 -12.82 21.47
C GLU A 325 -5.91 -12.22 22.49
N PRO A 326 -6.70 -11.21 22.11
CA PRO A 326 -7.71 -10.65 23.00
C PRO A 326 -8.83 -11.66 23.25
N LYS A 327 -9.22 -11.83 24.52
CA LYS A 327 -10.36 -12.68 24.88
C LYS A 327 -11.63 -12.11 24.22
N LYS A 328 -12.30 -12.90 23.37
CA LYS A 328 -13.60 -12.53 22.80
C LYS A 328 -14.59 -12.28 23.94
N THR A 329 -15.07 -11.05 24.09
CA THR A 329 -16.19 -10.75 24.99
C THR A 329 -17.41 -11.48 24.48
N LYS A 330 -17.88 -12.52 25.21
CA LYS A 330 -19.21 -13.09 25.00
C LYS A 330 -20.21 -11.94 25.15
N ALA A 331 -20.98 -11.65 24.10
CA ALA A 331 -22.13 -10.76 24.20
C ALA A 331 -23.01 -11.29 25.34
N LYS A 332 -23.24 -10.47 26.37
CA LYS A 332 -24.19 -10.78 27.45
C LYS A 332 -25.55 -10.96 26.79
N GLY A 333 -25.96 -12.23 26.63
CA GLY A 333 -27.33 -12.59 26.27
C GLY A 333 -28.28 -11.86 27.21
N GLY A 334 -29.22 -11.13 26.63
CA GLY A 334 -30.22 -10.36 27.34
C GLY A 334 -30.92 -11.25 28.36
N ARG A 335 -30.82 -10.84 29.63
CA ARG A 335 -31.64 -11.32 30.72
C ARG A 335 -33.08 -10.91 30.40
N LYS A 336 -33.89 -11.80 29.82
CA LYS A 336 -35.34 -11.66 29.83
C LYS A 336 -35.78 -11.78 31.28
N GLY A 337 -36.15 -10.65 31.88
CA GLY A 337 -36.72 -10.58 33.21
C GLY A 337 -38.24 -10.55 33.13
N CYS A 338 -38.84 -11.38 34.00
CA CYS A 338 -40.24 -11.50 34.44
C CYS A 338 -41.31 -11.77 33.39
#